data_AF-A0A8T3SYV3-F1
#
_entry.id   AF-A0A8T3SYV3-F1
#
_cell.length_a   1.000
_cell.length_b   1.000
_cell.length_c   1.000
_cell.angle_alpha   90.00
_cell.angle_beta   90.00
_cell.angle_gamma   90.00
#
_symmetry.space_group_name_H-M   'P 1'
#
loop_
_entity.id
_entity.type
_entity.pdbx_description
1 polymer ?
#
loop_
_entity_poly.entity_id
_entity_poly.type
_entity_poly.pdbx_seq_one_letter_code
_entity_poly.pdbx_strand_id
1 'polypeptide(L)'
;PEEFAAERLLVIHTDRSGDISKSMVEDARLVAREVDRPDSPVNAIVSVLMLREGWDVQNVTVVVGLRPYNAKANILPEQTIGRGLRRMFRDIAVDYTERVDIIGNKGFLSFVDQLEKEEDYALETFELGKDKLEIVTIAFDPDKLEMDISVPVLSPILQRKKTLAEEIAALDVRRFPGVPVLPVRAGDDAARKFTYEGRDIVTLEKLIQREYTIPEPQTAQEVISYYAKRIASDVKLPAQFASLVPKIREFLEEVAFGKKVDIETPEMVRAIATNVAQYVTVTSFAKALRGRLIEELTPALVQAGRLLSETPPFPFARDTFAARKTVFNLVAVENKFETRFAHFLEDANDVARFAKLPSRFGFTIDYVDAQGNLRYYEPDFVAVLLDGTHCLAETKGREDPDVKFKDRAAVIWCENATMLTGTIWRYLKVPQKEFEKLEPSDFADLGALVID
;
A
#
# COMPACT_ATOMS: atom_id res chain seq x y z
N PRO A 1 17.57 -28.04 -6.26
CA PRO A 1 17.65 -27.12 -7.42
C PRO A 1 19.05 -26.48 -7.48
N GLU A 2 19.64 -26.33 -8.66
CA GLU A 2 20.99 -25.76 -8.83
C GLU A 2 21.06 -24.31 -8.31
N GLU A 3 19.94 -23.60 -8.34
CA GLU A 3 19.82 -22.21 -7.89
C GLU A 3 20.05 -22.00 -6.39
N PHE A 4 20.05 -23.07 -5.59
CA PHE A 4 20.28 -23.03 -4.13
C PHE A 4 21.44 -23.96 -3.72
N ALA A 5 22.35 -24.28 -4.63
CA ALA A 5 23.45 -25.21 -4.42
C ALA A 5 24.82 -24.57 -4.73
N ALA A 6 25.88 -25.25 -4.30
CA ALA A 6 27.27 -24.86 -4.55
C ALA A 6 27.56 -23.39 -4.18
N GLU A 7 28.06 -22.60 -5.11
CA GLU A 7 28.43 -21.18 -4.92
C GLU A 7 27.24 -20.28 -4.56
N ARG A 8 26.00 -20.75 -4.78
CA ARG A 8 24.76 -20.03 -4.41
C ARG A 8 24.26 -20.35 -3.00
N LEU A 9 24.92 -21.25 -2.28
CA LEU A 9 24.59 -21.67 -0.93
C LEU A 9 25.72 -21.27 0.03
N LEU A 10 25.41 -20.35 0.95
CA LEU A 10 26.32 -20.00 2.04
C LEU A 10 25.98 -20.80 3.29
N VAL A 11 26.88 -21.68 3.70
CA VAL A 11 26.73 -22.48 4.93
C VAL A 11 27.67 -21.98 6.02
N ILE A 12 27.10 -21.57 7.15
CA ILE A 12 27.82 -21.02 8.29
C ILE A 12 27.67 -21.98 9.48
N HIS A 13 28.72 -22.75 9.73
CA HIS A 13 28.79 -23.74 10.83
C HIS A 13 29.51 -23.19 12.06
N THR A 14 29.08 -23.65 13.24
CA THR A 14 29.86 -23.57 14.49
C THR A 14 30.54 -24.91 14.75
N ASP A 15 31.68 -24.91 15.42
CA ASP A 15 32.30 -26.14 15.92
C ASP A 15 31.47 -26.79 17.05
N ARG A 16 31.91 -27.96 17.55
CA ARG A 16 31.23 -28.71 18.62
C ARG A 16 31.18 -27.95 19.97
N SER A 17 31.97 -26.90 20.13
CA SER A 17 32.05 -26.05 21.32
C SER A 17 31.24 -24.75 21.16
N GLY A 18 30.70 -24.48 19.96
CA GLY A 18 29.99 -23.25 19.64
C GLY A 18 30.91 -22.11 19.17
N ASP A 19 32.21 -22.36 19.03
CA ASP A 19 33.20 -21.42 18.53
C ASP A 19 33.45 -21.66 17.04
N ILE A 20 34.01 -20.67 16.36
CA ILE A 20 34.23 -20.72 14.91
C ILE A 20 35.61 -20.18 14.62
N SER A 21 36.29 -20.78 13.63
CA SER A 21 37.53 -20.25 13.06
C SER A 21 37.36 -18.77 12.68
N LYS A 22 38.10 -17.87 13.33
CA LYS A 22 37.96 -16.42 13.16
C LYS A 22 38.09 -15.95 11.71
N SER A 23 38.94 -16.60 10.90
CA SER A 23 39.20 -16.18 9.51
C SER A 23 38.05 -16.52 8.55
N MET A 24 37.38 -17.66 8.72
CA MET A 24 36.24 -18.04 7.86
C MET A 24 34.95 -17.29 8.20
N VAL A 25 34.86 -16.73 9.41
CA VAL A 25 33.69 -16.02 9.91
C VAL A 25 33.53 -14.64 9.29
N GLU A 26 34.62 -13.89 9.12
CA GLU A 26 34.54 -12.51 8.64
C GLU A 26 34.08 -12.46 7.18
N ASP A 27 34.64 -13.32 6.32
CA ASP A 27 34.25 -13.42 4.91
C ASP A 27 32.79 -13.88 4.78
N ALA A 28 32.38 -14.93 5.51
CA ALA A 28 31.00 -15.41 5.48
C ALA A 28 29.99 -14.38 6.03
N ARG A 29 30.38 -13.58 7.04
CA ARG A 29 29.55 -12.48 7.56
C ARG A 29 29.45 -11.34 6.57
N LEU A 30 30.52 -11.03 5.84
CA LEU A 30 30.51 -10.00 4.81
C LEU A 30 29.56 -10.40 3.68
N VAL A 31 29.72 -11.62 3.14
CA VAL A 31 28.83 -12.15 2.09
C VAL A 31 27.38 -12.19 2.56
N ALA A 32 27.11 -12.62 3.81
CA ALA A 32 25.76 -12.63 4.34
C ALA A 32 25.15 -11.22 4.49
N ARG A 33 25.95 -10.20 4.85
CA ARG A 33 25.48 -8.81 4.95
C ARG A 33 25.24 -8.16 3.59
N GLU A 34 26.03 -8.54 2.60
CA GLU A 34 25.97 -7.97 1.25
C GLU A 34 25.08 -8.76 0.29
N VAL A 35 24.31 -9.74 0.80
CA VAL A 35 23.47 -10.62 -0.03
C VAL A 35 22.37 -9.88 -0.82
N ASP A 36 21.99 -8.68 -0.39
CA ASP A 36 21.03 -7.81 -1.11
C ASP A 36 21.64 -7.18 -2.39
N ARG A 37 22.96 -7.26 -2.58
CA ARG A 37 23.60 -6.65 -3.75
C ARG A 37 23.19 -7.37 -5.05
N PRO A 38 23.00 -6.64 -6.16
CA PRO A 38 22.63 -7.25 -7.45
C PRO A 38 23.63 -8.29 -7.99
N ASP A 39 24.89 -8.19 -7.57
CA ASP A 39 25.98 -9.07 -7.95
C ASP A 39 26.22 -10.22 -6.95
N SER A 40 25.43 -10.33 -5.89
CA SER A 40 25.52 -11.43 -4.93
C SER A 40 25.22 -12.76 -5.61
N PRO A 41 26.13 -13.75 -5.56
CA PRO A 41 25.86 -15.08 -6.10
C PRO A 41 25.00 -15.93 -5.16
N VAL A 42 24.80 -15.50 -3.90
CA VAL A 42 24.16 -16.29 -2.83
C VAL A 42 22.65 -16.10 -2.83
N ASN A 43 21.92 -17.21 -2.93
CA ASN A 43 20.46 -17.25 -2.87
C ASN A 43 19.94 -17.91 -1.58
N ALA A 44 20.77 -18.69 -0.89
CA ALA A 44 20.39 -19.40 0.33
C ALA A 44 21.49 -19.30 1.38
N ILE A 45 21.08 -19.00 2.62
CA ILE A 45 21.98 -18.95 3.78
C ILE A 45 21.49 -19.94 4.82
N VAL A 46 22.36 -20.89 5.21
CA VAL A 46 22.12 -21.82 6.31
C VAL A 46 23.05 -21.46 7.46
N SER A 47 22.49 -20.92 8.54
CA SER A 47 23.26 -20.45 9.69
C SER A 47 22.82 -21.10 11.00
N VAL A 48 23.80 -21.62 11.74
CA VAL A 48 23.61 -22.02 13.14
C VAL A 48 24.06 -20.85 14.02
N LEU A 49 23.10 -20.09 14.54
CA LEU A 49 23.31 -19.12 15.64
C LEU A 49 24.14 -17.86 15.32
N MET A 50 24.56 -17.60 14.07
CA MET A 50 25.46 -16.46 13.78
C MET A 50 24.78 -15.16 13.37
N LEU A 51 23.51 -15.18 13.03
CA LEU A 51 22.81 -13.97 12.59
C LEU A 51 22.18 -13.23 13.77
N ARG A 52 22.82 -13.15 14.94
CA ARG A 52 22.15 -12.66 16.17
C ARG A 52 22.04 -11.13 16.24
N GLU A 53 22.99 -10.40 15.69
CA GLU A 53 23.02 -8.92 15.73
C GLU A 53 23.60 -8.34 14.43
N GLY A 54 22.96 -7.28 13.90
CA GLY A 54 23.47 -6.49 12.78
C GLY A 54 23.42 -7.17 11.41
N TRP A 55 22.57 -8.18 11.23
CA TRP A 55 22.22 -8.69 9.90
C TRP A 55 20.97 -7.97 9.41
N ASP A 56 21.19 -6.97 8.57
CA ASP A 56 20.18 -6.04 8.11
C ASP A 56 19.98 -6.18 6.60
N VAL A 57 19.15 -7.15 6.20
CA VAL A 57 18.85 -7.44 4.78
C VAL A 57 17.36 -7.24 4.50
N GLN A 58 17.00 -7.01 3.23
CA GLN A 58 15.65 -6.70 2.79
C GLN A 58 15.02 -7.84 1.97
N ASN A 59 15.81 -8.66 1.27
CA ASN A 59 15.32 -9.65 0.31
C ASN A 59 14.99 -11.05 0.88
N VAL A 60 14.60 -11.16 2.15
CA VAL A 60 14.31 -12.46 2.78
C VAL A 60 12.87 -12.87 2.50
N THR A 61 12.68 -13.78 1.53
CA THR A 61 11.36 -14.27 1.13
C THR A 61 10.99 -15.63 1.73
N VAL A 62 11.94 -16.37 2.29
CA VAL A 62 11.70 -17.68 2.93
C VAL A 62 12.53 -17.82 4.20
N VAL A 63 11.90 -18.23 5.31
CA VAL A 63 12.53 -18.50 6.61
C VAL A 63 12.29 -19.96 7.00
N VAL A 64 13.37 -20.74 7.17
CA VAL A 64 13.29 -22.16 7.53
C VAL A 64 13.80 -22.43 8.95
N GLY A 65 12.89 -22.62 9.90
CA GLY A 65 13.15 -23.01 11.29
C GLY A 65 13.46 -24.50 11.45
N LEU A 66 14.72 -24.88 11.21
CA LEU A 66 15.16 -26.29 11.25
C LEU A 66 15.26 -26.89 12.67
N ARG A 67 15.39 -26.07 13.72
CA ARG A 67 15.51 -26.54 15.12
C ARG A 67 14.33 -26.06 15.97
N PRO A 68 13.81 -26.90 16.87
CA PRO A 68 12.84 -26.43 17.86
C PRO A 68 13.55 -25.45 18.79
N TYR A 69 12.98 -24.26 18.99
CA TYR A 69 13.53 -23.23 19.86
C TYR A 69 13.35 -23.64 21.32
N ASN A 70 14.20 -24.57 21.77
CA ASN A 70 14.28 -24.89 23.18
C ASN A 70 14.99 -23.70 23.84
N ALA A 71 14.37 -23.09 24.86
CA ALA A 71 14.73 -21.83 25.52
C ALA A 71 16.18 -21.63 26.02
N LYS A 72 17.13 -22.54 25.71
CA LYS A 72 18.57 -22.39 25.97
C LYS A 72 19.32 -21.50 24.96
N ALA A 73 18.72 -21.14 23.83
CA ALA A 73 19.29 -20.17 22.90
C ALA A 73 18.57 -18.83 23.05
N ASN A 74 19.27 -17.78 23.52
CA ASN A 74 18.78 -16.40 23.69
C ASN A 74 18.46 -15.69 22.35
N ILE A 75 17.84 -16.34 21.37
CA ILE A 75 17.30 -15.70 20.16
C ILE A 75 15.79 -15.77 20.22
N LEU A 76 15.14 -14.61 20.19
CA LEU A 76 13.69 -14.49 20.10
C LEU A 76 13.22 -14.88 18.68
N PRO A 77 12.27 -15.83 18.52
CA PRO A 77 11.69 -16.21 17.22
C PRO A 77 11.20 -15.01 16.40
N GLU A 78 10.66 -13.99 17.07
CA GLU A 78 10.24 -12.68 16.54
C GLU A 78 11.35 -12.02 15.73
N GLN A 79 12.58 -12.05 16.24
CA GLN A 79 13.73 -11.43 15.56
C GLN A 79 14.13 -12.19 14.31
N THR A 80 13.82 -13.49 14.23
CA THR A 80 14.09 -14.32 13.07
C THR A 80 13.07 -14.05 11.97
N ILE A 81 11.78 -13.98 12.33
CA ILE A 81 10.68 -13.70 11.40
C ILE A 81 10.71 -12.23 10.92
N GLY A 82 10.99 -11.29 11.83
CA GLY A 82 11.05 -9.85 11.54
C GLY A 82 12.07 -9.42 10.48
N ARG A 83 12.93 -10.34 10.04
CA ARG A 83 13.85 -10.14 8.91
C ARG A 83 13.16 -10.25 7.56
N GLY A 84 12.20 -11.16 7.43
CA GLY A 84 11.41 -11.33 6.21
C GLY A 84 10.21 -10.39 6.12
N LEU A 85 9.80 -9.77 7.23
CA LEU A 85 8.70 -8.79 7.25
C LEU A 85 9.10 -7.39 6.76
N ARG A 86 10.31 -7.25 6.21
CA ARG A 86 10.82 -5.97 5.72
C ARG A 86 10.42 -5.81 4.27
N ARG A 87 9.93 -4.63 3.91
CA ARG A 87 9.65 -4.30 2.52
C ARG A 87 10.94 -4.25 1.72
N MET A 88 11.02 -5.06 0.67
CA MET A 88 12.09 -5.11 -0.32
C MET A 88 12.14 -3.82 -1.14
N PHE A 89 10.99 -3.26 -1.48
CA PHE A 89 10.89 -2.10 -2.38
C PHE A 89 10.26 -0.90 -1.66
N ARG A 90 11.02 -0.27 -0.75
CA ARG A 90 10.51 0.87 0.05
C ARG A 90 10.22 2.12 -0.79
N ASP A 91 11.06 2.38 -1.79
CA ASP A 91 11.05 3.60 -2.59
C ASP A 91 10.40 3.42 -3.98
N ILE A 92 9.89 2.22 -4.28
CA ILE A 92 9.25 1.88 -5.54
C ILE A 92 7.81 1.46 -5.24
N ALA A 93 6.86 2.11 -5.89
CA ALA A 93 5.47 1.66 -5.88
C ALA A 93 5.39 0.40 -6.74
N VAL A 94 5.30 -0.76 -6.09
CA VAL A 94 5.08 -2.06 -6.73
C VAL A 94 3.59 -2.40 -6.70
N ASP A 95 3.10 -3.07 -7.73
CA ASP A 95 1.70 -3.48 -7.93
C ASP A 95 1.42 -4.92 -7.43
N TYR A 96 2.39 -5.55 -6.77
CA TYR A 96 2.26 -6.90 -6.23
C TYR A 96 2.44 -6.95 -4.71
N THR A 97 1.85 -7.96 -4.09
CA THR A 97 1.98 -8.24 -2.67
C THR A 97 3.32 -8.93 -2.38
N GLU A 98 4.16 -8.32 -1.56
CA GLU A 98 5.37 -8.95 -1.03
C GLU A 98 4.98 -10.03 0.01
N ARG A 99 5.56 -11.23 -0.10
CA ARG A 99 5.26 -12.37 0.78
C ARG A 99 6.55 -12.92 1.39
N VAL A 100 6.48 -13.38 2.64
CA VAL A 100 7.50 -14.22 3.27
C VAL A 100 6.87 -15.55 3.69
N ASP A 101 7.51 -16.65 3.30
CA ASP A 101 7.10 -17.99 3.72
C ASP A 101 7.88 -18.45 4.95
N ILE A 102 7.14 -18.93 5.95
CA ILE A 102 7.70 -19.42 7.21
C ILE A 102 7.53 -20.94 7.25
N ILE A 103 8.64 -21.67 7.20
CA ILE A 103 8.65 -23.14 7.22
C ILE A 103 9.31 -23.57 8.53
N GLY A 104 8.69 -24.43 9.33
CA GLY A 104 9.31 -24.89 10.56
C GLY A 104 8.68 -26.15 11.13
N ASN A 105 9.31 -26.67 12.18
CA ASN A 105 8.72 -27.76 12.95
C ASN A 105 7.56 -27.27 13.85
N LYS A 106 6.81 -28.22 14.43
CA LYS A 106 5.67 -27.92 15.31
C LYS A 106 5.96 -26.95 16.45
N GLY A 107 7.16 -27.00 17.04
CA GLY A 107 7.53 -26.10 18.14
C GLY A 107 7.82 -24.67 17.68
N PHE A 108 8.22 -24.49 16.41
CA PHE A 108 8.36 -23.17 15.81
C PHE A 108 7.00 -22.63 15.34
N LEU A 109 6.18 -23.48 14.73
CA LEU A 109 4.84 -23.09 14.29
C LEU A 109 3.91 -22.76 15.46
N SER A 110 4.01 -23.43 16.62
CA SER A 110 3.20 -23.07 17.79
C SER A 110 3.41 -21.65 18.31
N PHE A 111 4.56 -21.05 18.00
CA PHE A 111 4.83 -19.65 18.28
C PHE A 111 4.10 -18.74 17.28
N VAL A 112 4.10 -19.10 15.99
CA VAL A 112 3.32 -18.39 14.96
C VAL A 112 1.83 -18.44 15.31
N ASP A 113 1.31 -19.60 15.71
CA ASP A 113 -0.07 -19.77 16.18
C ASP A 113 -0.41 -18.89 17.41
N GLN A 114 0.59 -18.57 18.24
CA GLN A 114 0.41 -17.67 19.38
C GLN A 114 0.32 -16.21 18.91
N LEU A 115 1.19 -15.79 17.98
CA LEU A 115 1.13 -14.46 17.38
C LEU A 115 -0.20 -14.21 16.67
N GLU A 116 -0.71 -15.20 15.93
CA GLU A 116 -2.03 -15.12 15.28
C GLU A 116 -3.16 -14.82 16.28
N LYS A 117 -3.10 -15.43 17.47
CA LYS A 117 -4.08 -15.21 18.54
C LYS A 117 -3.93 -13.86 19.21
N GLU A 118 -2.70 -13.40 19.42
CA GLU A 118 -2.40 -12.11 20.05
C GLU A 118 -2.81 -10.94 19.14
N GLU A 119 -2.61 -11.09 17.82
CA GLU A 119 -2.93 -10.08 16.81
C GLU A 119 -4.34 -10.23 16.21
N ASP A 120 -5.12 -11.23 16.64
CA ASP A 120 -6.44 -11.60 16.11
C ASP A 120 -6.43 -11.70 14.56
N TYR A 121 -5.41 -12.37 14.02
CA TYR A 121 -5.14 -12.47 12.59
C TYR A 121 -4.69 -13.88 12.21
N ALA A 122 -5.37 -14.51 11.26
CA ALA A 122 -5.00 -15.83 10.76
C ALA A 122 -4.09 -15.71 9.52
N LEU A 123 -2.92 -16.35 9.56
CA LEU A 123 -1.97 -16.45 8.45
C LEU A 123 -2.33 -17.64 7.56
N GLU A 124 -1.99 -17.54 6.28
CA GLU A 124 -2.09 -18.67 5.36
C GLU A 124 -1.06 -19.76 5.73
N THR A 125 -1.51 -21.01 5.82
CA THR A 125 -0.65 -22.17 6.09
C THR A 125 -0.66 -23.12 4.91
N PHE A 126 0.49 -23.70 4.57
CA PHE A 126 0.61 -24.77 3.58
C PHE A 126 1.55 -25.88 4.08
N GLU A 127 1.22 -27.14 3.76
CA GLU A 127 1.99 -28.34 4.09
C GLU A 127 2.83 -28.80 2.88
N LEU A 128 4.15 -28.58 2.97
CA LEU A 128 5.11 -29.05 1.96
C LEU A 128 4.97 -30.56 1.67
N GLY A 129 4.79 -30.90 0.40
CA GLY A 129 4.73 -32.28 -0.09
C GLY A 129 3.34 -32.94 0.02
N LYS A 130 2.40 -32.34 0.74
CA LYS A 130 0.97 -32.69 0.68
C LYS A 130 0.23 -31.71 -0.21
N ASP A 131 0.48 -30.42 -0.03
CA ASP A 131 -0.10 -29.37 -0.85
C ASP A 131 0.72 -29.24 -2.13
N LYS A 132 0.06 -29.39 -3.27
CA LYS A 132 0.65 -29.16 -4.58
C LYS A 132 0.32 -27.74 -5.01
N LEU A 133 1.35 -26.96 -5.36
CA LEU A 133 1.15 -25.68 -6.01
C LEU A 133 0.62 -25.94 -7.42
N GLU A 134 -0.69 -25.80 -7.59
CA GLU A 134 -1.34 -25.90 -8.89
C GLU A 134 -1.55 -24.49 -9.45
N ILE A 135 -0.71 -24.12 -10.42
CA ILE A 135 -0.89 -22.87 -11.16
C ILE A 135 -1.79 -23.19 -12.35
N VAL A 136 -3.03 -22.72 -12.29
CA VAL A 136 -4.00 -22.86 -13.36
C VAL A 136 -4.04 -21.58 -14.19
N THR A 137 -4.41 -21.69 -15.46
CA THR A 137 -4.67 -20.50 -16.30
C THR A 137 -6.15 -20.19 -16.24
N ILE A 138 -6.49 -18.99 -15.76
CA ILE A 138 -7.84 -18.43 -15.83
C ILE A 138 -7.99 -17.81 -17.20
N ALA A 139 -9.04 -18.21 -17.91
CA ALA A 139 -9.33 -17.76 -19.26
C ALA A 139 -10.85 -17.77 -19.51
N PHE A 140 -11.27 -17.00 -20.50
CA PHE A 140 -12.60 -17.13 -21.09
C PHE A 140 -12.84 -18.58 -21.54
N ASP A 141 -14.01 -19.13 -21.18
CA ASP A 141 -14.50 -20.41 -21.66
C ASP A 141 -15.54 -20.20 -22.78
N PRO A 142 -15.22 -20.54 -24.05
CA PRO A 142 -16.14 -20.37 -25.18
C PRO A 142 -17.51 -21.03 -25.00
N ASP A 143 -17.58 -22.13 -24.24
CA ASP A 143 -18.82 -22.85 -23.99
C ASP A 143 -19.74 -22.12 -22.99
N LYS A 144 -19.23 -21.07 -22.33
CA LYS A 144 -19.95 -20.25 -21.34
C LYS A 144 -20.18 -18.81 -21.80
N LEU A 145 -20.18 -18.56 -23.12
CA LEU A 145 -20.40 -17.21 -23.67
C LEU A 145 -21.73 -16.57 -23.21
N GLU A 146 -22.77 -17.35 -22.96
CA GLU A 146 -24.05 -16.85 -22.43
C GLU A 146 -23.95 -16.27 -21.00
N MET A 147 -22.87 -16.61 -20.28
CA MET A 147 -22.57 -16.11 -18.94
C MET A 147 -21.71 -14.83 -18.95
N ASP A 148 -21.44 -14.26 -20.13
CA ASP A 148 -20.66 -13.04 -20.23
C ASP A 148 -21.41 -11.82 -19.67
N ILE A 149 -20.65 -10.90 -19.09
CA ILE A 149 -21.19 -9.68 -18.48
C ILE A 149 -20.47 -8.51 -19.14
N SER A 150 -21.24 -7.54 -19.60
CA SER A 150 -20.70 -6.30 -20.14
C SER A 150 -20.66 -5.25 -19.04
N VAL A 151 -19.50 -4.66 -18.79
CA VAL A 151 -19.31 -3.57 -17.82
C VAL A 151 -19.09 -2.26 -18.60
N PRO A 152 -19.95 -1.23 -18.44
CA PRO A 152 -19.82 0.03 -19.14
C PRO A 152 -18.53 0.76 -18.77
N VAL A 153 -17.92 1.43 -19.74
CA VAL A 153 -16.76 2.29 -19.48
C VAL A 153 -17.23 3.73 -19.38
N LEU A 154 -17.17 4.28 -18.18
CA LEU A 154 -17.54 5.67 -17.91
C LEU A 154 -16.30 6.56 -17.94
N SER A 155 -16.47 7.84 -18.28
CA SER A 155 -15.42 8.83 -18.10
C SER A 155 -15.14 9.06 -16.62
N PRO A 156 -13.91 9.43 -16.23
CA PRO A 156 -13.62 9.83 -14.87
C PRO A 156 -14.54 10.96 -14.42
N ILE A 157 -15.05 10.86 -13.19
CA ILE A 157 -15.83 11.94 -12.53
C ILE A 157 -14.95 12.77 -11.60
N LEU A 158 -13.72 12.33 -11.34
CA LEU A 158 -12.75 13.04 -10.52
C LEU A 158 -11.48 13.26 -11.33
N GLN A 159 -10.98 14.48 -11.33
CA GLN A 159 -9.68 14.78 -11.92
C GLN A 159 -8.89 15.74 -11.04
N ARG A 160 -7.56 15.61 -11.05
CA ARG A 160 -6.69 16.63 -10.47
C ARG A 160 -6.71 17.88 -11.35
N LYS A 161 -7.02 19.03 -10.75
CA LYS A 161 -6.91 20.34 -11.39
C LYS A 161 -5.51 20.55 -11.93
N LYS A 162 -5.42 21.01 -13.19
CA LYS A 162 -4.14 21.32 -13.84
C LYS A 162 -3.48 22.58 -13.25
N THR A 163 -4.28 23.53 -12.77
CA THR A 163 -3.80 24.76 -12.16
C THR A 163 -4.63 25.11 -10.93
N LEU A 164 -3.97 25.65 -9.90
CA LEU A 164 -4.61 26.12 -8.66
C LEU A 164 -4.32 27.60 -8.38
N ALA A 165 -3.77 28.34 -9.34
CA ALA A 165 -3.28 29.70 -9.12
C ALA A 165 -4.36 30.62 -8.52
N GLU A 166 -5.58 30.57 -9.07
CA GLU A 166 -6.73 31.34 -8.59
C GLU A 166 -7.21 30.89 -7.22
N GLU A 167 -7.23 29.58 -6.96
CA GLU A 167 -7.66 29.05 -5.67
C GLU A 167 -6.68 29.32 -4.55
N ILE A 168 -5.37 29.26 -4.86
CA ILE A 168 -4.29 29.64 -3.95
C ILE A 168 -4.41 31.13 -3.65
N ALA A 169 -4.61 31.97 -4.67
CA ALA A 169 -4.83 33.40 -4.49
C ALA A 169 -6.05 33.70 -3.60
N ALA A 170 -7.11 32.89 -3.72
CA ALA A 170 -8.33 32.98 -2.92
C ALA A 170 -8.22 32.34 -1.51
N LEU A 171 -7.06 31.78 -1.12
CA LEU A 171 -6.89 31.26 0.24
C LEU A 171 -6.93 32.40 1.26
N ASP A 172 -7.78 32.23 2.28
CA ASP A 172 -7.78 33.05 3.49
C ASP A 172 -6.99 32.31 4.57
N VAL A 173 -5.72 32.70 4.75
CA VAL A 173 -4.78 32.07 5.69
C VAL A 173 -5.24 32.20 7.16
N ARG A 174 -6.11 33.18 7.46
CA ARG A 174 -6.65 33.39 8.82
C ARG A 174 -7.73 32.38 9.20
N ARG A 175 -8.31 31.69 8.22
CA ARG A 175 -9.31 30.63 8.41
C ARG A 175 -8.70 29.23 8.48
N PHE A 176 -7.38 29.12 8.51
CA PHE A 176 -6.73 27.81 8.62
C PHE A 176 -7.10 27.15 9.97
N PRO A 177 -7.64 25.92 9.96
CA PRO A 177 -8.16 25.31 11.17
C PRO A 177 -7.03 24.78 12.06
N GLY A 178 -7.04 25.16 13.35
CA GLY A 178 -6.21 24.55 14.39
C GLY A 178 -4.70 24.83 14.26
N VAL A 179 -4.32 26.00 13.73
CA VAL A 179 -2.91 26.39 13.61
C VAL A 179 -2.32 26.65 15.01
N PRO A 180 -1.31 25.89 15.46
CA PRO A 180 -0.64 26.15 16.73
C PRO A 180 0.20 27.43 16.60
N VAL A 181 0.21 28.25 17.66
CA VAL A 181 1.04 29.45 17.74
C VAL A 181 2.50 29.04 17.82
N LEU A 182 3.30 29.47 16.85
CA LEU A 182 4.72 29.19 16.80
C LEU A 182 5.46 29.97 17.89
N PRO A 183 6.38 29.32 18.63
CA PRO A 183 7.21 30.02 19.57
C PRO A 183 8.27 30.85 18.84
N VAL A 184 8.52 32.07 19.30
CA VAL A 184 9.71 32.84 18.90
C VAL A 184 10.88 32.31 19.74
N ARG A 185 11.53 31.26 19.26
CA ARG A 185 12.80 30.76 19.83
C ARG A 185 13.92 31.05 18.84
N ALA A 186 15.09 31.44 19.35
CA ALA A 186 16.32 31.33 18.58
C ALA A 186 16.46 29.85 18.19
N GLY A 187 16.74 29.58 16.90
CA GLY A 187 16.63 28.24 16.32
C GLY A 187 17.30 27.15 17.16
N ASP A 188 16.72 25.95 17.13
CA ASP A 188 17.31 24.79 17.79
C ASP A 188 18.79 24.65 17.41
N ASP A 189 19.65 24.34 18.38
CA ASP A 189 21.04 23.88 18.21
C ASP A 189 21.08 22.50 17.51
N ALA A 190 20.21 22.27 16.52
CA ALA A 190 20.23 21.09 15.68
C ALA A 190 21.54 21.11 14.89
N ALA A 191 22.46 20.23 15.27
CA ALA A 191 23.82 20.12 14.77
C ALA A 191 23.89 20.36 13.25
N ARG A 192 24.43 21.53 12.88
CA ARG A 192 24.48 22.02 11.50
C ARG A 192 25.62 21.43 10.68
N LYS A 193 26.33 20.44 11.23
CA LYS A 193 27.47 19.80 10.58
C LYS A 193 27.11 18.36 10.27
N PHE A 194 27.15 18.01 8.99
CA PHE A 194 27.12 16.61 8.59
C PHE A 194 28.44 16.25 7.94
N THR A 195 28.97 15.09 8.31
CA THR A 195 30.20 14.55 7.76
C THR A 195 29.83 13.70 6.56
N TYR A 196 30.20 14.16 5.37
CA TYR A 196 30.17 13.36 4.17
C TYR A 196 31.43 12.50 4.12
N GLU A 197 31.25 11.18 4.03
CA GLU A 197 32.34 10.22 3.86
C GLU A 197 32.17 9.51 2.51
N GLY A 198 33.16 9.66 1.63
CA GLY A 198 33.28 8.83 0.44
C GLY A 198 34.25 7.70 0.72
N ARG A 199 33.81 6.45 0.52
CA ARG A 199 34.63 5.25 0.69
C ARG A 199 34.81 4.55 -0.65
N ASP A 200 35.94 3.87 -0.79
CA ASP A 200 36.16 2.95 -1.90
C ASP A 200 35.13 1.82 -1.80
N ILE A 201 34.44 1.53 -2.90
CA ILE A 201 33.31 0.59 -2.90
C ILE A 201 33.75 -0.87 -2.69
N VAL A 202 35.04 -1.18 -2.89
CA VAL A 202 35.59 -2.54 -2.78
C VAL A 202 36.40 -2.71 -1.50
N THR A 203 37.29 -1.76 -1.18
CA THR A 203 38.16 -1.88 0.00
C THR A 203 37.53 -1.29 1.27
N LEU A 204 36.43 -0.53 1.13
CA LEU A 204 35.80 0.27 2.18
C LEU A 204 36.74 1.31 2.83
N GLU A 205 37.92 1.52 2.25
CA GLU A 205 38.85 2.52 2.72
C GLU A 205 38.27 3.92 2.50
N LYS A 206 38.50 4.79 3.49
CA LYS A 206 37.97 6.14 3.49
C LYS A 206 38.76 6.99 2.51
N LEU A 207 38.19 7.22 1.32
CA LEU A 207 38.83 8.02 0.27
C LEU A 207 38.72 9.52 0.55
N ILE A 208 37.54 9.99 0.99
CA ILE A 208 37.32 11.39 1.32
C ILE A 208 36.45 11.55 2.58
N GLN A 209 36.74 12.58 3.36
CA GLN A 209 35.89 13.05 4.46
C GLN A 209 35.75 14.56 4.35
N ARG A 210 34.52 15.07 4.34
CA ARG A 210 34.23 16.51 4.35
C ARG A 210 33.18 16.81 5.39
N GLU A 211 33.45 17.78 6.25
CA GLU A 211 32.43 18.39 7.08
C GLU A 211 31.72 19.47 6.28
N TYR A 212 30.41 19.30 6.06
CA TYR A 212 29.56 20.33 5.50
C TYR A 212 28.81 21.02 6.63
N THR A 213 28.88 22.35 6.67
CA THR A 213 28.00 23.15 7.53
C THR A 213 26.81 23.60 6.71
N ILE A 214 25.60 23.26 7.13
CA ILE A 214 24.38 23.75 6.49
C ILE A 214 24.30 25.26 6.74
N PRO A 215 24.34 26.10 5.70
CA PRO A 215 24.28 27.54 5.88
C PRO A 215 22.92 27.94 6.46
N GLU A 216 22.93 28.91 7.38
CA GLU A 216 21.68 29.49 7.87
C GLU A 216 21.01 30.30 6.76
N PRO A 217 19.68 30.19 6.62
CA PRO A 217 18.95 31.06 5.70
C PRO A 217 19.18 32.52 6.09
N GLN A 218 19.53 33.33 5.11
CA GLN A 218 19.89 34.73 5.32
C GLN A 218 18.66 35.65 5.22
N THR A 219 17.64 35.21 4.50
CA THR A 219 16.46 36.02 4.19
C THR A 219 15.17 35.23 4.42
N ALA A 220 14.09 35.94 4.73
CA ALA A 220 12.77 35.32 4.82
C ALA A 220 12.35 34.69 3.48
N GLN A 221 12.77 35.31 2.36
CA GLN A 221 12.47 34.84 1.02
C GLN A 221 13.05 33.46 0.72
N GLU A 222 14.24 33.12 1.23
CA GLU A 222 14.83 31.78 1.09
C GLU A 222 13.96 30.71 1.78
N VAL A 223 13.53 30.99 3.02
CA VAL A 223 12.68 30.09 3.81
C VAL A 223 11.31 29.93 3.13
N ILE A 224 10.68 31.02 2.73
CA ILE A 224 9.39 31.01 2.02
C ILE A 224 9.51 30.24 0.70
N SER A 225 10.59 30.43 -0.05
CA SER A 225 10.82 29.72 -1.31
C SER A 225 10.97 28.22 -1.10
N TYR A 226 11.69 27.83 -0.03
CA TYR A 226 11.80 26.43 0.35
C TYR A 226 10.44 25.83 0.73
N TYR A 227 9.63 26.54 1.52
CA TYR A 227 8.28 26.11 1.88
C TYR A 227 7.36 26.00 0.67
N ALA A 228 7.39 26.98 -0.24
CA ALA A 228 6.59 26.95 -1.46
C ALA A 228 6.94 25.71 -2.32
N LYS A 229 8.23 25.40 -2.48
CA LYS A 229 8.67 24.19 -3.19
C LYS A 229 8.22 22.92 -2.48
N ARG A 230 8.34 22.86 -1.15
CA ARG A 230 7.96 21.69 -0.36
C ARG A 230 6.44 21.46 -0.41
N ILE A 231 5.63 22.50 -0.22
CA ILE A 231 4.18 22.44 -0.34
C ILE A 231 3.79 22.00 -1.75
N ALA A 232 4.35 22.62 -2.79
CA ALA A 232 4.09 22.27 -4.18
C ALA A 232 4.42 20.79 -4.48
N SER A 233 5.52 20.28 -3.93
CA SER A 233 5.89 18.87 -4.00
C SER A 233 4.89 17.97 -3.27
N ASP A 234 4.52 18.32 -2.04
CA ASP A 234 3.62 17.54 -1.18
C ASP A 234 2.19 17.47 -1.74
N VAL A 235 1.73 18.50 -2.46
CA VAL A 235 0.44 18.50 -3.16
C VAL A 235 0.52 17.99 -4.60
N LYS A 236 1.72 17.63 -5.07
CA LYS A 236 2.03 17.19 -6.45
C LYS A 236 1.63 18.22 -7.53
N LEU A 237 1.84 19.52 -7.26
CA LEU A 237 1.64 20.62 -8.21
C LEU A 237 2.86 21.54 -8.28
N PRO A 238 3.97 21.11 -8.92
CA PRO A 238 5.24 21.84 -8.90
C PRO A 238 5.18 23.24 -9.56
N ALA A 239 4.21 23.49 -10.44
CA ALA A 239 4.09 24.74 -11.20
C ALA A 239 3.47 25.92 -10.42
N GLN A 240 3.14 25.77 -9.14
CA GLN A 240 2.36 26.76 -8.36
C GLN A 240 3.20 27.63 -7.40
N PHE A 241 4.53 27.61 -7.56
CA PHE A 241 5.46 28.36 -6.70
C PHE A 241 5.08 29.85 -6.56
N ALA A 242 4.84 30.53 -7.69
CA ALA A 242 4.57 31.96 -7.72
C ALA A 242 3.29 32.36 -6.96
N SER A 243 2.28 31.51 -6.97
CA SER A 243 1.02 31.75 -6.27
C SER A 243 1.12 31.44 -4.77
N LEU A 244 1.97 30.48 -4.37
CA LEU A 244 2.14 30.09 -2.97
C LEU A 244 2.95 31.11 -2.16
N VAL A 245 3.99 31.69 -2.74
CA VAL A 245 4.92 32.60 -2.03
C VAL A 245 4.19 33.75 -1.31
N PRO A 246 3.27 34.51 -1.95
CA PRO A 246 2.55 35.60 -1.27
C PRO A 246 1.71 35.11 -0.09
N LYS A 247 1.09 33.93 -0.21
CA LYS A 247 0.23 33.38 0.85
C LYS A 247 1.01 32.84 2.03
N ILE A 248 2.14 32.19 1.77
CA ILE A 248 3.04 31.74 2.83
C ILE A 248 3.59 32.94 3.61
N ARG A 249 3.94 34.02 2.92
CA ARG A 249 4.35 35.28 3.54
C ARG A 249 3.24 35.84 4.43
N GLU A 250 2.02 35.99 3.90
CA GLU A 250 0.85 36.46 4.65
C GLU A 250 0.61 35.62 5.91
N PHE A 251 0.69 34.29 5.79
CA PHE A 251 0.54 33.37 6.92
C PHE A 251 1.61 33.57 8.00
N LEU A 252 2.88 33.68 7.62
CA LEU A 252 3.99 33.86 8.57
C LEU A 252 3.95 35.24 9.24
N GLU A 253 3.57 36.29 8.51
CA GLU A 253 3.50 37.66 9.03
C GLU A 253 2.30 37.87 9.96
N GLU A 254 1.16 37.23 9.70
CA GLU A 254 -0.09 37.60 10.37
C GLU A 254 -0.72 36.51 11.25
N VAL A 255 -0.41 35.23 10.99
CA VAL A 255 -1.13 34.10 11.61
C VAL A 255 -0.20 33.25 12.46
N ALA A 256 0.95 32.85 11.92
CA ALA A 256 1.78 31.77 12.47
C ALA A 256 2.25 32.01 13.91
N PHE A 257 2.46 33.27 14.29
CA PHE A 257 2.96 33.66 15.62
C PHE A 257 1.86 34.24 16.54
N GLY A 258 0.58 34.14 16.15
CA GLY A 258 -0.57 34.64 16.92
C GLY A 258 -0.67 36.16 17.03
N LYS A 259 0.28 36.89 16.44
CA LYS A 259 0.34 38.36 16.33
C LYS A 259 1.01 38.72 15.02
N LYS A 260 0.82 39.97 14.58
CA LYS A 260 1.55 40.51 13.44
C LYS A 260 3.04 40.65 13.77
N VAL A 261 3.89 40.14 12.89
CA VAL A 261 5.36 40.15 13.03
C VAL A 261 6.03 40.66 11.76
N ASP A 262 7.23 41.22 11.91
CA ASP A 262 8.11 41.57 10.79
C ASP A 262 9.10 40.44 10.55
N ILE A 263 8.86 39.65 9.50
CA ILE A 263 9.64 38.46 9.18
C ILE A 263 11.02 38.77 8.59
N GLU A 264 11.31 40.03 8.22
CA GLU A 264 12.60 40.42 7.66
C GLU A 264 13.66 40.69 8.76
N THR A 265 13.26 40.70 10.04
CA THR A 265 14.21 40.83 11.15
C THR A 265 15.05 39.55 11.33
N PRO A 266 16.35 39.63 11.68
CA PRO A 266 17.20 38.45 11.83
C PRO A 266 16.70 37.43 12.86
N GLU A 267 16.00 37.89 13.91
CA GLU A 267 15.36 37.02 14.89
C GLU A 267 14.21 36.22 14.27
N MET A 268 13.35 36.89 13.49
CA MET A 268 12.22 36.23 12.85
C MET A 268 12.65 35.31 11.72
N VAL A 269 13.67 35.66 10.93
CA VAL A 269 14.25 34.76 9.91
C VAL A 269 14.69 33.44 10.55
N ARG A 270 15.33 33.48 11.72
CA ARG A 270 15.69 32.28 12.48
C ARG A 270 14.46 31.53 13.02
N ALA A 271 13.46 32.25 13.52
CA ALA A 271 12.25 31.65 14.07
C ALA A 271 11.44 30.89 13.00
N ILE A 272 11.29 31.49 11.81
CA ILE A 272 10.61 30.83 10.68
C ILE A 272 11.48 29.73 10.07
N ALA A 273 12.80 29.70 10.27
CA ALA A 273 13.66 28.63 9.74
C ALA A 273 13.61 27.32 10.55
N THR A 274 12.88 27.29 11.66
CA THR A 274 12.82 26.09 12.53
C THR A 274 12.06 24.93 11.89
N ASN A 275 12.40 23.70 12.29
CA ASN A 275 11.68 22.49 11.88
C ASN A 275 10.19 22.55 12.24
N VAL A 276 9.86 23.15 13.39
CA VAL A 276 8.48 23.32 13.84
C VAL A 276 7.73 24.31 12.93
N ALA A 277 8.33 25.46 12.62
CA ALA A 277 7.75 26.42 11.68
C ALA A 277 7.53 25.79 10.30
N GLN A 278 8.48 24.97 9.84
CA GLN A 278 8.37 24.25 8.57
C GLN A 278 7.19 23.28 8.61
N TYR A 279 7.16 22.41 9.62
CA TYR A 279 6.13 21.40 9.76
C TYR A 279 4.73 22.03 9.78
N VAL A 280 4.52 23.04 10.64
CA VAL A 280 3.22 23.72 10.79
C VAL A 280 2.82 24.43 9.49
N THR A 281 3.74 25.14 8.85
CA THR A 281 3.43 25.87 7.61
C THR A 281 3.09 24.90 6.48
N VAL A 282 3.94 23.90 6.24
CA VAL A 282 3.74 22.93 5.15
C VAL A 282 2.45 22.14 5.34
N THR A 283 2.20 21.62 6.54
CA THR A 283 0.99 20.82 6.82
C THR A 283 -0.29 21.64 6.72
N SER A 284 -0.30 22.89 7.19
CA SER A 284 -1.47 23.76 7.14
C SER A 284 -1.86 24.09 5.69
N PHE A 285 -0.88 24.46 4.86
CA PHE A 285 -1.11 24.72 3.44
C PHE A 285 -1.50 23.46 2.67
N ALA A 286 -0.82 22.34 2.91
CA ALA A 286 -1.17 21.07 2.27
C ALA A 286 -2.61 20.67 2.60
N LYS A 287 -3.03 20.79 3.87
CA LYS A 287 -4.41 20.49 4.29
C LYS A 287 -5.44 21.42 3.64
N ALA A 288 -5.15 22.73 3.57
CA ALA A 288 -6.04 23.70 2.96
C ALA A 288 -6.20 23.51 1.44
N LEU A 289 -5.15 23.03 0.76
CA LEU A 289 -5.14 22.83 -0.68
C LEU A 289 -5.70 21.47 -1.11
N ARG A 290 -5.48 20.39 -0.34
CA ARG A 290 -5.89 19.03 -0.75
C ARG A 290 -7.36 18.92 -1.13
N GLY A 291 -8.25 19.54 -0.35
CA GLY A 291 -9.70 19.54 -0.63
C GLY A 291 -10.13 20.33 -1.86
N ARG A 292 -9.21 21.05 -2.53
CA ARG A 292 -9.49 21.82 -3.74
C ARG A 292 -8.69 21.34 -4.97
N LEU A 293 -7.76 20.39 -4.77
CA LEU A 293 -6.95 19.79 -5.85
C LEU A 293 -7.79 18.99 -6.85
N ILE A 294 -8.94 18.47 -6.39
CA ILE A 294 -9.76 17.54 -7.16
C ILE A 294 -11.00 18.30 -7.61
N GLU A 295 -11.29 18.21 -8.90
CA GLU A 295 -12.53 18.71 -9.48
C GLU A 295 -13.45 17.57 -9.87
N GLU A 296 -14.74 17.81 -9.73
CA GLU A 296 -15.79 16.91 -10.18
C GLU A 296 -16.13 17.20 -11.65
N LEU A 297 -16.19 16.14 -12.46
CA LEU A 297 -16.53 16.18 -13.88
C LEU A 297 -17.90 15.56 -14.09
N THR A 298 -18.57 15.98 -15.16
CA THR A 298 -19.81 15.33 -15.59
C THR A 298 -19.50 13.96 -16.20
N PRO A 299 -20.10 12.86 -15.71
CA PRO A 299 -19.89 11.53 -16.26
C PRO A 299 -20.44 11.43 -17.68
N ALA A 300 -19.70 10.75 -18.55
CA ALA A 300 -20.11 10.40 -19.90
C ALA A 300 -19.83 8.93 -20.18
N LEU A 301 -20.65 8.31 -21.04
CA LEU A 301 -20.41 6.95 -21.51
C LEU A 301 -19.31 6.98 -22.58
N VAL A 302 -18.16 6.37 -22.28
CA VAL A 302 -17.03 6.28 -23.22
C VAL A 302 -17.22 5.09 -24.17
N GLN A 303 -17.64 3.96 -23.61
CA GLN A 303 -17.95 2.73 -24.35
C GLN A 303 -19.16 2.05 -23.73
N ALA A 304 -20.08 1.55 -24.57
CA ALA A 304 -21.31 0.89 -24.13
C ALA A 304 -21.07 -0.29 -23.18
N GLY A 305 -19.95 -1.00 -23.36
CA GLY A 305 -19.41 -1.90 -22.36
C GLY A 305 -18.25 -2.72 -22.89
N ARG A 306 -17.38 -3.11 -21.96
CA ARG A 306 -16.29 -4.07 -22.15
C ARG A 306 -16.76 -5.42 -21.65
N LEU A 307 -16.58 -6.46 -22.44
CA LEU A 307 -17.01 -7.82 -22.08
C LEU A 307 -15.96 -8.48 -21.20
N LEU A 308 -16.39 -9.27 -20.20
CA LEU A 308 -15.46 -10.01 -19.35
C LEU A 308 -14.65 -11.04 -20.15
N SER A 309 -15.22 -11.59 -21.22
CA SER A 309 -14.52 -12.47 -22.17
C SER A 309 -13.32 -11.82 -22.87
N GLU A 310 -13.23 -10.48 -22.90
CA GLU A 310 -12.07 -9.73 -23.43
C GLU A 310 -10.89 -9.67 -22.44
N THR A 311 -11.01 -10.32 -21.27
CA THR A 311 -9.91 -10.42 -20.30
C THR A 311 -8.82 -11.36 -20.84
N PRO A 312 -7.57 -10.91 -20.99
CA PRO A 312 -6.48 -11.79 -21.41
C PRO A 312 -6.26 -12.93 -20.40
N PRO A 313 -5.97 -14.17 -20.85
CA PRO A 313 -5.67 -15.28 -19.97
C PRO A 313 -4.53 -14.97 -19.00
N PHE A 314 -4.61 -15.50 -17.78
CA PHE A 314 -3.60 -15.26 -16.76
C PHE A 314 -3.38 -16.44 -15.81
N PRO A 315 -2.14 -16.63 -15.33
CA PRO A 315 -1.86 -17.66 -14.33
C PRO A 315 -2.42 -17.24 -12.97
N PHE A 316 -2.98 -18.21 -12.25
CA PHE A 316 -3.49 -18.04 -10.89
C PHE A 316 -3.08 -19.25 -10.04
N ALA A 317 -2.63 -18.99 -8.81
CA ALA A 317 -1.97 -19.98 -7.96
C ALA A 317 -2.66 -20.20 -6.61
N ARG A 318 -3.84 -19.59 -6.41
CA ARG A 318 -4.66 -19.74 -5.21
C ARG A 318 -5.89 -20.60 -5.50
N ASP A 319 -6.79 -20.68 -4.53
CA ASP A 319 -8.02 -21.45 -4.62
C ASP A 319 -8.83 -21.07 -5.87
N THR A 320 -9.23 -22.09 -6.60
CA THR A 320 -10.12 -21.97 -7.75
C THR A 320 -11.15 -23.08 -7.72
N PHE A 321 -12.29 -22.82 -8.35
CA PHE A 321 -13.30 -23.87 -8.55
C PHE A 321 -14.06 -23.62 -9.85
N ALA A 322 -14.61 -24.70 -10.42
CA ALA A 322 -15.48 -24.61 -11.58
C ALA A 322 -16.87 -24.15 -11.16
N ALA A 323 -17.41 -23.13 -11.83
CA ALA A 323 -18.78 -22.65 -11.67
C ALA A 323 -19.47 -22.59 -13.04
N ARG A 324 -20.80 -22.66 -13.04
CA ARG A 324 -21.61 -22.65 -14.26
C ARG A 324 -22.09 -21.26 -14.62
N LYS A 325 -22.28 -20.40 -13.62
CA LYS A 325 -22.82 -19.04 -13.80
C LYS A 325 -21.76 -17.99 -14.13
N THR A 326 -20.56 -18.37 -14.57
CA THR A 326 -19.46 -17.46 -14.93
C THR A 326 -18.96 -17.71 -16.33
N VAL A 327 -18.45 -16.68 -17.00
CA VAL A 327 -17.86 -16.77 -18.35
C VAL A 327 -16.46 -17.37 -18.36
N PHE A 328 -15.80 -17.44 -17.20
CA PHE A 328 -14.46 -18.00 -17.08
C PHE A 328 -14.49 -19.52 -16.90
N ASN A 329 -13.39 -20.17 -17.26
CA ASN A 329 -13.21 -21.61 -17.03
C ASN A 329 -13.26 -21.96 -15.53
N LEU A 330 -12.69 -21.10 -14.68
CA LEU A 330 -12.64 -21.23 -13.23
C LEU A 330 -12.90 -19.87 -12.56
N VAL A 331 -13.49 -19.90 -11.36
CA VAL A 331 -13.56 -18.73 -10.48
C VAL A 331 -12.26 -18.63 -9.69
N ALA A 332 -11.55 -17.51 -9.83
CA ALA A 332 -10.33 -17.21 -9.08
C ALA A 332 -10.66 -16.35 -7.85
N VAL A 333 -10.39 -16.86 -6.65
CA VAL A 333 -10.71 -16.18 -5.38
C VAL A 333 -9.46 -15.99 -4.54
N GLU A 334 -9.37 -14.85 -3.86
CA GLU A 334 -8.15 -14.44 -3.15
C GLU A 334 -8.10 -14.96 -1.72
N ASN A 335 -9.26 -15.27 -1.12
CA ASN A 335 -9.40 -15.71 0.27
C ASN A 335 -10.66 -16.56 0.50
N LYS A 336 -10.75 -17.22 1.67
CA LYS A 336 -11.86 -18.12 2.03
C LYS A 336 -13.25 -17.45 2.09
N PHE A 337 -13.31 -16.15 2.37
CA PHE A 337 -14.58 -15.44 2.39
C PHE A 337 -15.10 -15.23 0.97
N GLU A 338 -14.23 -14.82 0.05
CA GLU A 338 -14.55 -14.76 -1.38
C GLU A 338 -14.96 -16.13 -1.93
N THR A 339 -14.29 -17.21 -1.53
CA THR A 339 -14.70 -18.58 -1.91
C THR A 339 -16.14 -18.86 -1.52
N ARG A 340 -16.51 -18.58 -0.26
CA ARG A 340 -17.88 -18.79 0.23
C ARG A 340 -18.90 -17.88 -0.47
N PHE A 341 -18.55 -16.62 -0.69
CA PHE A 341 -19.42 -15.69 -1.39
C PHE A 341 -19.65 -16.10 -2.85
N ALA A 342 -18.61 -16.57 -3.54
CA ALA A 342 -18.71 -17.05 -4.91
C ALA A 342 -19.53 -18.35 -5.01
N HIS A 343 -19.43 -19.27 -4.04
CA HIS A 343 -20.32 -20.43 -3.95
C HIS A 343 -21.77 -20.01 -3.73
N PHE A 344 -22.02 -19.04 -2.85
CA PHE A 344 -23.34 -18.46 -2.68
C PHE A 344 -23.91 -17.89 -3.99
N LEU A 345 -23.11 -17.17 -4.80
CA LEU A 345 -23.56 -16.65 -6.10
C LEU A 345 -23.88 -17.76 -7.12
N GLU A 346 -23.12 -18.87 -7.10
CA GLU A 346 -23.42 -20.06 -7.91
C GLU A 346 -24.76 -20.70 -7.48
N ASP A 347 -25.02 -20.79 -6.18
CA ASP A 347 -26.18 -21.50 -5.63
C ASP A 347 -27.47 -20.66 -5.60
N ALA A 348 -27.38 -19.33 -5.45
CA ALA A 348 -28.53 -18.43 -5.30
C ALA A 348 -29.47 -18.48 -6.53
N ASN A 349 -30.79 -18.61 -6.31
CA ASN A 349 -31.73 -18.88 -7.40
C ASN A 349 -32.01 -17.65 -8.26
N ASP A 350 -31.85 -16.46 -7.70
CA ASP A 350 -32.10 -15.16 -8.34
C ASP A 350 -30.87 -14.58 -9.06
N VAL A 351 -29.71 -15.24 -9.00
CA VAL A 351 -28.50 -14.87 -9.75
C VAL A 351 -28.47 -15.61 -11.09
N ALA A 352 -28.49 -14.86 -12.20
CA ALA A 352 -28.40 -15.39 -13.55
C ALA A 352 -26.95 -15.74 -13.92
N ARG A 353 -26.03 -14.81 -13.65
CA ARG A 353 -24.60 -14.94 -13.93
C ARG A 353 -23.76 -14.03 -13.03
N PHE A 354 -22.51 -14.38 -12.77
CA PHE A 354 -21.58 -13.62 -11.96
C PHE A 354 -20.13 -13.83 -12.39
N ALA A 355 -19.23 -12.95 -11.93
CA ALA A 355 -17.80 -13.15 -12.00
C ALA A 355 -17.09 -12.47 -10.83
N LYS A 356 -16.00 -13.08 -10.33
CA LYS A 356 -14.94 -12.31 -9.67
C LYS A 356 -14.28 -11.46 -10.73
N LEU A 357 -14.17 -10.17 -10.48
CA LEU A 357 -13.50 -9.23 -11.38
C LEU A 357 -11.98 -9.39 -11.21
N PRO A 358 -11.25 -9.81 -12.26
CA PRO A 358 -9.80 -9.90 -12.18
C PRO A 358 -9.17 -8.53 -12.41
N SER A 359 -8.05 -8.21 -11.74
CA SER A 359 -7.32 -6.96 -11.95
C SER A 359 -6.89 -6.76 -13.42
N ARG A 360 -6.72 -7.84 -14.19
CA ARG A 360 -6.45 -7.79 -15.63
C ARG A 360 -7.62 -7.30 -16.49
N PHE A 361 -8.84 -7.38 -15.96
CA PHE A 361 -9.98 -6.70 -16.55
C PHE A 361 -9.88 -5.19 -16.34
N GLY A 362 -9.05 -4.68 -15.42
CA GLY A 362 -8.73 -3.26 -15.31
C GLY A 362 -9.94 -2.38 -15.02
N PHE A 363 -10.95 -2.92 -14.34
CA PHE A 363 -12.10 -2.17 -13.89
C PHE A 363 -11.81 -1.52 -12.55
N THR A 364 -11.64 -0.21 -12.56
CA THR A 364 -11.32 0.59 -11.38
C THR A 364 -12.33 1.71 -11.20
N ILE A 365 -12.55 2.09 -9.94
CA ILE A 365 -13.39 3.22 -9.58
C ILE A 365 -12.53 4.22 -8.79
N ASP A 366 -12.46 5.45 -9.31
CA ASP A 366 -11.73 6.53 -8.68
C ASP A 366 -12.47 7.07 -7.45
N TYR A 367 -11.73 7.35 -6.39
CA TYR A 367 -12.25 7.94 -5.16
C TYR A 367 -11.24 8.89 -4.51
N VAL A 368 -11.71 9.69 -3.55
CA VAL A 368 -10.85 10.55 -2.73
C VAL A 368 -10.70 9.92 -1.34
N ASP A 369 -9.47 9.64 -0.91
CA ASP A 369 -9.19 9.08 0.42
C ASP A 369 -9.42 10.09 1.55
N ALA A 370 -9.37 9.63 2.80
CA ALA A 370 -9.57 10.50 3.97
C ALA A 370 -8.59 11.67 4.06
N GLN A 371 -7.43 11.58 3.36
CA GLN A 371 -6.43 12.64 3.32
C GLN A 371 -6.60 13.57 2.12
N GLY A 372 -7.60 13.36 1.26
CA GLY A 372 -7.87 14.21 0.10
C GLY A 372 -7.07 13.84 -1.14
N ASN A 373 -6.51 12.64 -1.22
CA ASN A 373 -5.79 12.18 -2.41
C ASN A 373 -6.71 11.39 -3.33
N LEU A 374 -6.55 11.61 -4.63
CA LEU A 374 -7.14 10.75 -5.66
C LEU A 374 -6.49 9.36 -5.61
N ARG A 375 -7.33 8.35 -5.46
CA ARG A 375 -7.02 6.92 -5.42
C ARG A 375 -7.99 6.19 -6.34
N TYR A 376 -7.72 4.91 -6.58
CA TYR A 376 -8.64 4.00 -7.24
C TYR A 376 -8.77 2.74 -6.40
N TYR A 377 -9.88 2.04 -6.55
CA TYR A 377 -10.03 0.68 -6.04
C TYR A 377 -10.68 -0.22 -7.09
N GLU A 378 -10.49 -1.52 -6.94
CA GLU A 378 -11.02 -2.56 -7.83
C GLU A 378 -12.13 -3.31 -7.09
N PRO A 379 -13.39 -3.24 -7.55
CA PRO A 379 -14.48 -3.99 -6.94
C PRO A 379 -14.30 -5.51 -7.06
N ASP A 380 -14.78 -6.27 -6.07
CA ASP A 380 -14.53 -7.70 -6.03
C ASP A 380 -15.30 -8.52 -7.07
N PHE A 381 -16.62 -8.36 -7.12
CA PHE A 381 -17.52 -9.17 -7.94
C PHE A 381 -18.50 -8.31 -8.74
N VAL A 382 -18.94 -8.88 -9.85
CA VAL A 382 -20.13 -8.42 -10.58
C VAL A 382 -21.12 -9.58 -10.70
N ALA A 383 -22.40 -9.31 -10.50
CA ALA A 383 -23.49 -10.26 -10.69
C ALA A 383 -24.62 -9.63 -11.52
N VAL A 384 -25.33 -10.45 -12.29
CA VAL A 384 -26.55 -10.08 -12.99
C VAL A 384 -27.68 -10.96 -12.45
N LEU A 385 -28.72 -10.32 -11.92
CA LEU A 385 -29.89 -10.99 -11.40
C LEU A 385 -30.84 -11.41 -12.52
N LEU A 386 -31.75 -12.34 -12.23
CA LEU A 386 -32.75 -12.81 -13.21
C LEU A 386 -33.68 -11.68 -13.71
N ASP A 387 -33.85 -10.61 -12.95
CA ASP A 387 -34.63 -9.43 -13.36
C ASP A 387 -33.85 -8.46 -14.26
N GLY A 388 -32.58 -8.75 -14.56
CA GLY A 388 -31.68 -7.93 -15.38
C GLY A 388 -30.88 -6.88 -14.61
N THR A 389 -31.07 -6.76 -13.29
CA THR A 389 -30.30 -5.85 -12.44
C THR A 389 -28.84 -6.30 -12.37
N HIS A 390 -27.92 -5.37 -12.62
CA HIS A 390 -26.48 -5.59 -12.46
C HIS A 390 -26.05 -5.12 -11.07
N CYS A 391 -25.24 -5.92 -10.39
CA CYS A 391 -24.78 -5.64 -9.03
C CYS A 391 -23.27 -5.71 -8.97
N LEU A 392 -22.63 -4.65 -8.48
CA LEU A 392 -21.25 -4.70 -7.99
C LEU A 392 -21.28 -5.09 -6.51
N ALA A 393 -20.55 -6.14 -6.16
CA ALA A 393 -20.45 -6.61 -4.79
C ALA A 393 -19.00 -6.54 -4.28
N GLU A 394 -18.82 -5.99 -3.08
CA GLU A 394 -17.53 -5.83 -2.42
C GLU A 394 -17.49 -6.66 -1.14
N THR A 395 -16.58 -7.63 -1.07
CA THR A 395 -16.43 -8.48 0.11
C THR A 395 -15.44 -7.85 1.10
N LYS A 396 -15.84 -7.74 2.38
CA LYS A 396 -14.97 -7.12 3.41
C LYS A 396 -14.98 -7.89 4.72
N GLY A 397 -13.79 -8.30 5.17
CA GLY A 397 -13.57 -8.89 6.50
C GLY A 397 -13.38 -7.86 7.62
N ARG A 398 -12.64 -6.78 7.34
CA ARG A 398 -12.32 -5.70 8.28
C ARG A 398 -12.62 -4.34 7.66
N GLU A 399 -13.13 -3.41 8.47
CA GLU A 399 -13.31 -2.02 8.04
C GLU A 399 -12.07 -1.18 8.35
N ASP A 400 -11.56 -0.50 7.32
CA ASP A 400 -10.56 0.56 7.44
C ASP A 400 -11.22 1.93 7.21
N PRO A 401 -10.58 3.05 7.63
CA PRO A 401 -11.15 4.38 7.49
C PRO A 401 -11.54 4.77 6.06
N ASP A 402 -10.89 4.20 5.05
CA ASP A 402 -11.13 4.51 3.63
C ASP A 402 -12.33 3.76 3.02
N VAL A 403 -12.88 2.74 3.71
CA VAL A 403 -13.99 1.91 3.19
C VAL A 403 -15.18 2.77 2.79
N LYS A 404 -15.58 3.72 3.63
CA LYS A 404 -16.72 4.61 3.36
C LYS A 404 -16.57 5.43 2.08
N PHE A 405 -15.34 5.80 1.70
CA PHE A 405 -15.09 6.58 0.49
C PHE A 405 -15.15 5.70 -0.76
N LYS A 406 -14.69 4.45 -0.66
CA LYS A 406 -14.83 3.45 -1.73
C LYS A 406 -16.30 3.09 -1.95
N ASP A 407 -17.03 2.78 -0.88
CA ASP A 407 -18.45 2.45 -0.92
C ASP A 407 -19.25 3.57 -1.61
N ARG A 408 -19.01 4.83 -1.22
CA ARG A 408 -19.66 5.99 -1.84
C ARG A 408 -19.32 6.13 -3.32
N ALA A 409 -18.06 5.94 -3.70
CA ALA A 409 -17.64 6.02 -5.10
C ALA A 409 -18.28 4.91 -5.95
N ALA A 410 -18.42 3.71 -5.39
CA ALA A 410 -19.13 2.59 -6.00
C ALA A 410 -20.60 2.92 -6.28
N VAL A 411 -21.30 3.48 -5.29
CA VAL A 411 -22.70 3.89 -5.41
C VAL A 411 -22.86 4.92 -6.52
N ILE A 412 -22.02 5.97 -6.52
CA ILE A 412 -22.05 7.01 -7.55
C ILE A 412 -21.75 6.42 -8.93
N TRP A 413 -20.80 5.48 -9.04
CA TRP A 413 -20.53 4.80 -10.29
C TRP A 413 -21.75 4.02 -10.80
N CYS A 414 -22.43 3.26 -9.93
CA CYS A 414 -23.65 2.52 -10.28
C CYS A 414 -24.81 3.45 -10.68
N GLU A 415 -25.00 4.57 -9.99
CA GLU A 415 -26.00 5.58 -10.35
C GLU A 415 -25.73 6.17 -11.74
N ASN A 416 -24.47 6.53 -12.02
CA ASN A 416 -24.06 7.06 -13.31
C ASN A 416 -24.17 6.02 -14.42
N ALA A 417 -23.75 4.78 -14.17
CA ALA A 417 -23.91 3.66 -15.10
C ALA A 417 -25.38 3.44 -15.43
N THR A 418 -26.26 3.49 -14.42
CA THR A 418 -27.71 3.37 -14.62
C THR A 418 -28.27 4.48 -15.49
N MET A 419 -27.94 5.73 -15.16
CA MET A 419 -28.40 6.89 -15.92
C MET A 419 -27.90 6.88 -17.38
N LEU A 420 -26.64 6.49 -17.61
CA LEU A 420 -26.01 6.58 -18.92
C LEU A 420 -26.30 5.38 -19.83
N THR A 421 -26.57 4.20 -19.27
CA THR A 421 -26.82 2.97 -20.06
C THR A 421 -28.29 2.58 -20.12
N GLY A 422 -29.11 3.04 -19.16
CA GLY A 422 -30.49 2.58 -18.98
C GLY A 422 -30.62 1.21 -18.29
N THR A 423 -29.52 0.50 -18.06
CA THR A 423 -29.48 -0.76 -17.30
C THR A 423 -29.37 -0.46 -15.83
N ILE A 424 -30.14 -1.12 -14.96
CA ILE A 424 -30.06 -0.87 -13.51
C ILE A 424 -28.75 -1.46 -12.96
N TRP A 425 -27.93 -0.60 -12.34
CA TRP A 425 -26.73 -0.97 -11.60
C TRP A 425 -26.90 -0.66 -10.12
N ARG A 426 -26.51 -1.60 -9.25
CA ARG A 426 -26.52 -1.43 -7.80
C ARG A 426 -25.16 -1.79 -7.20
N TYR A 427 -24.81 -1.11 -6.13
CA TYR A 427 -23.65 -1.46 -5.33
C TYR A 427 -24.10 -2.12 -4.02
N LEU A 428 -23.36 -3.15 -3.60
CA LEU A 428 -23.57 -3.84 -2.34
C LEU A 428 -22.23 -4.11 -1.66
N LYS A 429 -22.08 -3.63 -0.43
CA LYS A 429 -21.01 -4.08 0.47
C LYS A 429 -21.48 -5.33 1.20
N VAL A 430 -20.62 -6.34 1.28
CA VAL A 430 -20.90 -7.62 1.95
C VAL A 430 -19.89 -7.83 3.09
N PRO A 431 -20.21 -7.37 4.32
CA PRO A 431 -19.36 -7.61 5.48
C PRO A 431 -19.37 -9.08 5.87
N GLN A 432 -18.20 -9.69 6.06
CA GLN A 432 -18.05 -11.12 6.37
C GLN A 432 -18.88 -11.54 7.58
N LYS A 433 -18.77 -10.79 8.70
CA LYS A 433 -19.45 -11.14 9.95
C LYS A 433 -20.97 -11.12 9.82
N GLU A 434 -21.52 -10.23 9.02
CA GLU A 434 -22.97 -10.13 8.85
C GLU A 434 -23.48 -11.13 7.80
N PHE A 435 -22.71 -11.36 6.73
CA PHE A 435 -23.00 -12.43 5.76
C PHE A 435 -23.03 -13.82 6.42
N GLU A 436 -22.06 -14.12 7.28
CA GLU A 436 -22.00 -15.39 8.02
C GLU A 436 -23.16 -15.56 9.01
N LYS A 437 -23.68 -14.47 9.59
CA LYS A 437 -24.85 -14.53 10.48
C LYS A 437 -26.17 -14.66 9.71
N LEU A 438 -26.25 -14.00 8.56
CA LEU A 438 -27.47 -13.95 7.75
C LEU A 438 -27.75 -15.30 7.07
N GLU A 439 -26.71 -16.04 6.69
CA GLU A 439 -26.81 -17.31 5.93
C GLU A 439 -27.77 -17.17 4.73
N PRO A 440 -27.54 -16.21 3.83
CA PRO A 440 -28.48 -15.88 2.75
C PRO A 440 -28.63 -17.04 1.77
N SER A 441 -29.85 -17.20 1.23
CA SER A 441 -30.15 -18.22 0.22
C SER A 441 -30.32 -17.62 -1.18
N ASP A 442 -30.84 -16.40 -1.26
CA ASP A 442 -30.99 -15.63 -2.49
C ASP A 442 -30.24 -14.29 -2.38
N PHE A 443 -29.82 -13.71 -3.52
CA PHE A 443 -29.12 -12.43 -3.57
C PHE A 443 -29.95 -11.30 -2.96
N ALA A 444 -31.27 -11.34 -3.13
CA ALA A 444 -32.20 -10.39 -2.51
C ALA A 444 -32.08 -10.33 -0.97
N ASP A 445 -31.71 -11.43 -0.30
CA ASP A 445 -31.53 -11.47 1.16
C ASP A 445 -30.41 -10.53 1.61
N LEU A 446 -29.40 -10.31 0.77
CA LEU A 446 -28.29 -9.40 1.07
C LEU A 446 -28.73 -7.95 1.22
N GLY A 447 -29.94 -7.59 0.78
CA GLY A 447 -30.54 -6.30 1.07
C GLY A 447 -30.67 -6.02 2.57
N ALA A 448 -30.74 -7.05 3.41
CA ALA A 448 -30.73 -6.91 4.87
C ALA A 448 -29.41 -6.37 5.43
N LEU A 449 -28.31 -6.48 4.67
CA LEU A 449 -26.99 -5.95 5.04
C LEU A 449 -26.88 -4.43 4.85
N VAL A 450 -27.86 -3.83 4.16
CA VAL A 450 -27.90 -2.40 3.81
C VAL A 450 -28.75 -1.60 4.81
N ILE A 451 -29.23 -2.24 5.90
CA ILE A 451 -30.01 -1.57 6.95
C ILE A 451 -29.04 -0.80 7.86
N ASP A 452 -28.72 0.44 7.47
CA ASP A 452 -28.17 1.49 8.34
C ASP A 452 -28.66 2.88 7.90
#